data_AF-A0A2G3A492-F1
#
_entry.id   AF-A0A2G3A492-F1
#
_cell.length_a   1.000
_cell.length_b   1.000
_cell.length_c   1.000
_cell.angle_alpha   90.00
_cell.angle_beta   90.00
_cell.angle_gamma   90.00
#
_symmetry.space_group_name_H-M   'P 1'
#
loop_
_entity.id
_entity.type
_entity.pdbx_description
1 polymer ?
#
loop_
_entity_poly.entity_id
_entity_poly.type
_entity_poly.pdbx_seq_one_letter_code
_entity_poly.pdbx_strand_id
1 'polypeptide(L)' 'MEEANPKSTLSPPNTYRAVVLGGTFDRLHDGHRLFLKSAAGLAKDRIVVGVCDGPMLTKKQVHIPLH' A
#
# COMPACT_ATOMS: atom_id res chain seq x y z
N MET A 1 28.11 24.18 7.17
CA MET A 1 27.19 23.40 8.02
C MET A 1 25.87 23.42 7.29
N GLU A 2 25.51 22.32 6.61
CA GLU A 2 24.23 22.21 5.92
C GLU A 2 23.50 21.01 6.54
N GLU A 3 22.33 21.31 7.09
CA GLU A 3 21.49 20.49 7.95
C GLU A 3 20.97 19.23 7.26
N ALA A 4 20.92 18.13 8.00
CA ALA A 4 20.35 16.86 7.57
C ALA A 4 18.82 17.01 7.35
N ASN A 5 18.42 17.26 6.10
CA ASN A 5 17.02 17.21 5.69
C ASN A 5 16.60 15.73 5.52
N PRO A 6 15.63 15.18 6.28
CA PRO A 6 15.17 13.83 6.10
C PRO A 6 14.27 13.77 4.86
N LYS A 7 14.84 13.91 3.66
CA LYS A 7 14.18 13.52 2.42
C LYS A 7 14.00 12.01 2.50
N SER A 8 12.79 11.61 2.86
CA SER A 8 12.31 10.23 2.77
C SER A 8 12.90 9.55 1.54
N THR A 9 13.53 8.39 1.76
CA THR A 9 14.24 7.54 0.80
C THR A 9 13.27 6.92 -0.20
N LEU A 10 12.55 7.74 -0.95
CA LEU A 10 11.68 7.29 -2.02
C LEU A 10 12.50 6.98 -3.25
N SER A 11 12.35 5.78 -3.78
CA SER A 11 12.93 5.41 -5.06
C SER A 11 12.41 6.36 -6.16
N PRO A 12 13.24 6.71 -7.16
CA PRO A 12 12.80 7.47 -8.31
C PRO A 12 11.58 6.81 -9.00
N PRO A 13 10.80 7.57 -9.79
CA PRO A 13 9.72 6.97 -10.56
C PRO A 13 10.24 5.93 -11.57
N ASN A 14 9.41 4.94 -11.92
CA ASN A 14 9.70 3.85 -12.84
C ASN A 14 10.95 3.01 -12.48
N THR A 15 11.30 2.94 -11.19
CA THR A 15 12.48 2.19 -10.71
C THR A 15 12.32 0.69 -10.91
N TYR A 16 11.13 0.14 -10.67
CA TYR A 16 10.92 -1.31 -10.67
C TYR A 16 10.18 -1.77 -11.92
N ARG A 17 10.64 -2.85 -12.55
CA ARG A 17 9.97 -3.40 -13.74
C ARG A 17 8.51 -3.77 -13.46
N ALA A 18 8.27 -4.39 -12.31
CA ALA A 18 6.93 -4.69 -11.83
C ALA A 18 6.83 -4.44 -10.31
N VAL A 19 5.66 -4.00 -9.85
CA VAL A 19 5.32 -3.86 -8.43
C VAL A 19 4.18 -4.82 -8.11
N VAL A 20 4.29 -5.55 -6.99
CA VAL A 20 3.26 -6.50 -6.56
C VAL A 20 2.75 -6.08 -5.19
N LEU A 21 1.43 -5.95 -5.06
CA LEU A 21 0.74 -5.57 -3.83
C LEU A 21 -0.26 -6.65 -3.44
N GLY A 22 -0.56 -6.76 -2.16
CA GLY A 22 -1.59 -7.66 -1.62
C GLY A 22 -2.41 -6.97 -0.54
N GLY A 23 -3.71 -7.23 -0.51
CA GLY A 23 -4.61 -6.68 0.51
C GLY A 23 -6.05 -7.06 0.27
N THR A 24 -6.94 -6.67 1.18
CA THR A 24 -8.38 -6.93 1.04
C THR A 24 -9.05 -5.91 0.12
N PHE A 25 -8.47 -4.70 0.01
CA PHE A 25 -9.00 -3.60 -0.80
C PHE A 25 -10.49 -3.33 -0.57
N ASP A 26 -10.96 -3.57 0.67
CA ASP A 26 -12.34 -3.35 1.08
C ASP A 26 -12.73 -1.88 0.90
N ARG A 27 -13.92 -1.64 0.33
CA ARG A 27 -14.50 -0.30 0.15
C ARG A 27 -13.48 0.69 -0.42
N LEU A 28 -13.05 0.46 -1.66
CA LEU A 28 -12.03 1.23 -2.37
C LEU A 28 -12.16 2.76 -2.16
N HIS A 29 -11.45 3.28 -1.15
CA HIS A 29 -11.49 4.68 -0.73
C HIS A 29 -10.15 5.36 -1.01
N ASP A 30 -10.02 6.64 -0.64
CA ASP A 30 -8.85 7.46 -0.99
C ASP A 30 -7.51 6.89 -0.52
N GLY A 31 -7.50 6.09 0.55
CA GLY A 31 -6.29 5.40 1.02
C GLY A 31 -5.75 4.42 -0.02
N HIS A 32 -6.62 3.58 -0.59
CA HIS A 32 -6.26 2.67 -1.67
C HIS A 32 -5.85 3.42 -2.94
N ARG A 33 -6.52 4.54 -3.24
CA ARG A 33 -6.16 5.39 -4.40
C ARG A 33 -4.75 5.95 -4.26
N LEU A 34 -4.40 6.49 -3.10
CA LEU A 34 -3.06 6.99 -2.84
C LEU A 34 -2.03 5.86 -2.92
N PHE A 35 -2.31 4.71 -2.30
CA PHE A 35 -1.43 3.56 -2.30
C PHE A 35 -1.14 3.03 -3.72
N LEU A 36 -2.19 2.86 -4.53
CA LEU A 36 -2.06 2.44 -5.93
C LEU A 36 -1.34 3.48 -6.78
N LYS A 37 -1.57 4.77 -6.55
CA LYS A 37 -0.87 5.85 -7.25
C LYS A 37 0.63 5.85 -6.96
N SER A 38 1.02 5.61 -5.71
CA SER A 38 2.44 5.49 -5.33
C SER A 38 3.08 4.26 -5.98
N ALA A 39 2.40 3.11 -5.98
CA ALA A 39 2.88 1.90 -6.65
C ALA A 39 3.02 2.10 -8.17
N ALA A 40 2.08 2.83 -8.79
CA ALA A 40 2.14 3.18 -10.21
C ALA A 40 3.29 4.12 -10.53
N GLY A 41 3.61 5.06 -9.65
CA GLY A 41 4.79 5.91 -9.81
C GLY A 41 6.09 5.12 -9.77
N LEU A 42 6.15 4.02 -9.03
CA LEU A 42 7.35 3.19 -8.88
C LEU A 42 7.49 2.09 -9.95
N ALA A 43 6.39 1.66 -10.55
CA ALA A 43 6.35 0.59 -11.55
C ALA A 43 6.63 1.13 -12.97
N LYS A 44 7.50 0.45 -13.71
CA LYS A 44 7.84 0.77 -15.09
C LYS A 44 6.88 0.12 -16.09
N ASP A 45 6.61 -1.19 -15.93
CA ASP A 45 5.85 -1.95 -16.93
C ASP A 45 4.46 -2.34 -16.42
N ARG A 46 4.34 -2.80 -15.17
CA ARG A 46 3.07 -3.29 -14.62
C ARG A 46 2.97 -3.27 -13.10
N ILE A 47 1.74 -3.20 -12.62
CA ILE A 47 1.38 -3.46 -11.22
C ILE A 47 0.51 -4.71 -11.18
N VAL A 48 0.75 -5.59 -10.22
CA VAL A 48 -0.11 -6.74 -9.92
C VAL A 48 -0.68 -6.56 -8.52
N VAL A 49 -2.00 -6.70 -8.38
CA VAL A 49 -2.69 -6.54 -7.09
C VAL A 49 -3.41 -7.84 -6.76
N GLY A 50 -2.95 -8.55 -5.73
CA GLY A 50 -3.67 -9.66 -5.13
C GLY A 50 -4.76 -9.14 -4.21
N VAL A 51 -6.02 -9.42 -4.53
CA VAL A 51 -7.17 -9.06 -3.70
C VAL A 51 -7.61 -10.29 -2.91
N CYS A 52 -7.59 -10.21 -1.59
CA CYS A 52 -8.13 -11.25 -0.72
C CYS A 52 -9.64 -11.07 -0.58
N ASP A 53 -10.44 -12.09 -0.91
CA ASP A 53 -11.88 -12.11 -0.70
C ASP A 53 -12.31 -13.23 0.28
N GLY A 54 -13.59 -13.24 0.66
CA GLY A 54 -14.20 -14.37 1.39
C GLY A 54 -13.73 -14.57 2.85
N PRO A 55 -13.67 -15.82 3.36
CA PRO A 55 -13.51 -16.13 4.78
C PRO A 55 -12.17 -15.70 5.41
N MET A 56 -11.21 -15.17 4.62
CA MET A 56 -9.96 -14.60 5.12
C MET A 56 -10.13 -13.31 5.97
N LEU A 57 -11.33 -12.72 6.00
CA LEU A 57 -11.67 -11.54 6.81
C LEU A 57 -12.37 -11.87 8.15
N THR A 58 -12.63 -13.14 8.47
CA THR A 58 -13.46 -13.56 9.63
C THR A 58 -12.82 -13.37 11.01
N LYS A 59 -11.58 -12.86 11.12
CA LYS A 59 -10.83 -12.77 12.39
C LYS A 59 -10.46 -11.36 12.84
N LYS A 60 -11.17 -10.31 12.43
CA LYS A 60 -11.00 -9.00 13.11
C LYS A 60 -11.76 -9.02 14.44
N GLN A 61 -11.16 -9.61 15.48
CA GLN A 61 -11.66 -9.47 16.84
C GLN A 61 -11.46 -8.02 17.28
N VAL A 62 -12.55 -7.26 17.37
CA VAL A 62 -12.56 -5.99 18.07
C VAL A 62 -12.40 -6.32 19.55
N HIS A 63 -11.19 -6.15 20.10
CA HIS A 63 -11.02 -6.16 21.55
C HIS A 63 -11.63 -4.89 22.10
N ILE A 64 -12.85 -4.99 22.61
CA ILE A 64 -13.50 -3.95 23.41
C ILE A 64 -13.09 -4.27 24.86
N PRO A 65 -12.22 -3.47 25.51
CA PRO A 65 -11.97 -3.65 26.93
C PRO A 65 -13.22 -3.20 27.69
N LEU A 66 -13.92 -4.15 28.29
CA LEU A 66 -14.88 -3.86 29.36
C LEU A 66 -14.07 -3.66 30.65
N HIS A 67 -14.12 -2.46 31.19
CA HIS A 67 -13.89 -2.19 32.62
C HIS A 67 -15.14 -1.50 33.17
#